data_AF-A0A970XP05-F1
#
_entry.id   AF-A0A970XP05-F1
#
_cell.length_a   1.000
_cell.length_b   1.000
_cell.length_c   1.000
_cell.angle_alpha   90.00
_cell.angle_beta   90.00
_cell.angle_gamma   90.00
#
_symmetry.space_group_name_H-M   'P 1'
#
loop_
_entity.id
_entity.type
_entity.pdbx_description
1 polymer ?
#
loop_
_entity_poly.entity_id
_entity_poly.type
_entity_poly.pdbx_seq_one_letter_code
_entity_poly.pdbx_strand_id
1 'polypeptide(L)' 'MKYRKDKYGAQLSALGYGCMRFSKKRGSIDIEKAEREIMAAIE' A
#
# COMPACT_ATOMS: atom_id res chain seq x y z
N MET A 1 12.69 3.74 -4.49
CA MET A 1 11.60 4.66 -4.07
C MET A 1 12.09 6.11 -3.94
N LYS A 2 11.25 7.11 -4.30
CA LYS A 2 11.49 8.53 -3.97
C LYS A 2 10.81 8.84 -2.64
N TYR A 3 11.50 9.51 -1.72
CA TYR A 3 10.99 9.83 -0.38
C TYR A 3 10.79 11.33 -0.20
N ARG A 4 9.79 11.71 0.60
CA ARG A 4 9.53 13.08 1.07
C ARG A 4 9.57 13.11 2.60
N LYS A 5 9.98 14.24 3.17
CA LYS A 5 9.91 14.44 4.62
C LYS A 5 8.50 14.86 5.02
N ASP A 6 8.00 14.32 6.11
CA ASP A 6 6.78 14.81 6.76
C ASP A 6 7.06 16.03 7.66
N LYS A 7 6.02 16.54 8.33
CA LYS A 7 6.14 17.67 9.27
C LYS A 7 7.02 17.39 10.50
N TYR A 8 7.28 16.12 10.82
CA TYR A 8 8.09 15.65 11.94
C TYR A 8 9.49 15.16 11.48
N GLY A 9 9.81 15.27 10.18
CA GLY A 9 11.09 14.86 9.60
C GLY A 9 11.18 13.38 9.20
N ALA A 10 10.10 12.61 9.34
CA ALA A 10 10.06 11.21 8.92
C ALA A 10 10.08 11.10 7.39
N GLN A 11 10.83 10.14 6.86
CA GLN A 11 10.87 9.87 5.43
C GLN A 11 9.68 9.01 5.03
N LEU A 12 8.73 9.60 4.32
CA LEU A 12 7.58 8.92 3.73
C LEU A 12 7.83 8.68 2.25
N SER A 13 7.35 7.55 1.72
CA SER A 13 7.32 7.36 0.27
C SER A 13 6.53 8.49 -0.40
N ALA A 14 7.02 8.95 -1.55
CA ALA A 14 6.32 9.95 -2.36
C ALA A 14 4.99 9.41 -2.92
N LEU A 15 4.87 8.08 -3.08
CA LEU A 15 3.66 7.38 -3.48
C LEU A 15 3.27 6.38 -2.40
N GLY A 16 1.98 6.35 -2.05
CA GLY A 16 1.44 5.40 -1.07
C GLY A 16 0.57 4.35 -1.75
N TYR A 17 0.60 3.12 -1.24
CA TYR A 17 -0.34 2.08 -1.64
C TYR A 17 -1.68 2.27 -0.89
N GLY A 18 -2.79 2.32 -1.63
CA GLY A 18 -4.11 2.59 -1.05
C GLY A 18 -4.82 1.31 -0.59
N CYS A 19 -4.92 1.08 0.71
CA CYS A 19 -5.55 -0.12 1.28
C CYS A 19 -7.07 -0.03 1.54
N MET A 20 -7.68 1.16 1.44
CA MET A 20 -9.11 1.36 1.73
C MET A 20 -10.05 0.65 0.76
N ARG A 21 -9.55 0.21 -0.41
CA ARG A 21 -10.33 -0.45 -1.46
C ARG A 21 -9.64 -1.71 -1.95
N PHE A 22 -9.24 -2.60 -1.04
CA PHE A 22 -8.79 -3.92 -1.45
C PHE A 22 -9.84 -4.64 -2.28
N SER A 23 -9.33 -5.41 -3.24
CA SER A 23 -10.15 -6.25 -4.09
C SER A 23 -10.98 -7.18 -3.22
N LYS A 24 -12.27 -7.30 -3.53
CA LYS A 24 -13.18 -8.20 -2.82
C LYS A 24 -13.54 -9.38 -3.70
N LYS A 25 -13.52 -10.58 -3.14
CA LYS A 25 -13.97 -11.83 -3.76
C LYS A 25 -15.11 -12.39 -2.90
N ARG A 26 -16.28 -12.54 -3.51
CA ARG A 26 -17.52 -13.01 -2.84
C ARG A 26 -17.89 -12.20 -1.58
N GLY A 27 -17.71 -10.87 -1.62
CA GLY A 27 -18.08 -9.96 -0.53
C GLY A 27 -17.01 -9.74 0.55
N SER A 28 -16.02 -10.62 0.65
CA SER A 28 -14.87 -10.49 1.54
C SER A 28 -13.64 -9.99 0.80
N ILE A 29 -12.66 -9.44 1.53
CA ILE A 29 -11.37 -9.05 0.96
C ILE A 29 -10.66 -10.30 0.40
N ASP A 30 -10.12 -10.18 -0.81
CA ASP A 30 -9.23 -11.18 -1.39
C ASP A 30 -7.83 -11.01 -0.77
N ILE A 31 -7.57 -11.75 0.31
CA ILE A 31 -6.35 -11.64 1.11
C ILE A 31 -5.13 -12.01 0.28
N GLU A 32 -5.18 -13.11 -0.48
CA GLU A 32 -4.06 -13.57 -1.31
C GLU A 32 -3.66 -12.51 -2.34
N LYS A 33 -4.65 -11.87 -2.98
CA LYS A 33 -4.38 -10.80 -3.92
C LYS A 33 -3.79 -9.56 -3.22
N ALA A 34 -4.37 -9.17 -2.08
CA ALA A 34 -3.90 -8.02 -1.32
C ALA A 34 -2.45 -8.18 -0.85
N GLU A 35 -2.06 -9.36 -0.38
CA GLU A 35 -0.68 -9.65 0.02
C GLU A 35 0.30 -9.49 -1.15
N ARG A 36 -0.05 -10.01 -2.34
CA ARG A 36 0.77 -9.86 -3.55
C ARG A 36 0.91 -8.39 -3.96
N GLU A 37 -0.18 -7.63 -3.92
CA GLU A 37 -0.17 -6.20 -4.26
C GLU A 37 0.69 -5.38 -3.28
N ILE A 38 0.65 -5.71 -1.98
CA ILE A 38 1.49 -5.04 -0.96
C ILE A 38 2.97 -5.34 -1.20
N MET A 39 3.32 -6.61 -1.45
CA MET A 39 4.71 -6.98 -1.72
C MET A 39 5.25 -6.26 -2.96
N ALA A 40 4.45 -6.21 -4.03
CA ALA A 40 4.81 -5.48 -5.25
C ALA A 40 4.92 -3.96 -5.05
N ALA A 41 4.23 -3.39 -4.05
CA ALA A 41 4.33 -1.96 -3.74
C ALA A 41 5.55 -1.60 -2.88
N ILE A 42 6.21 -2.60 -2.28
CA ILE A 42 7.42 -2.44 -1.46
C ILE A 42 8.69 -2.58 -2.32
N GLU A 43 8.64 -3.36 -3.40
CA GLU A 43 9.72 -3.53 -4.38
C GLU A 43 10.05 -2.22 -5.13
#